data_AF-A0A377M359-F1
#
_entry.id   AF-A0A377M359-F1
#
_cell.length_a   1.000
_cell.length_b   1.000
_cell.length_c   1.000
_cell.angle_alpha   90.00
_cell.angle_beta   90.00
_cell.angle_gamma   90.00
#
_symmetry.space_group_name_H-M   'P 1'
#
loop_
_entity.id
_entity.type
_entity.pdbx_description
1 polymer ?
#
loop_
_entity_poly.entity_id
_entity_poly.type
_entity_poly.pdbx_seq_one_letter_code
_entity_poly.pdbx_strand_id
1 'polypeptide(L)'
;MTFGGTPDSNNKDILAVTSGTGSASGVGVQLLDKTENPLSLYTASAAYTLTPGTTTNDLQFGARYIQTGGTVSAGLANAASTFTIVYN
;
A
#
# COMPACT_ATOMS: atom_id res chain seq x y z
N MET A 1 7.57 -1.45 10.86
CA MET A 1 6.22 -0.87 10.63
C MET A 1 5.54 -1.74 9.59
N THR A 2 4.21 -1.81 9.58
CA THR A 2 3.48 -2.67 8.64
C THR A 2 2.33 -1.89 8.02
N PHE A 3 1.97 -2.25 6.79
CA PHE A 3 0.76 -1.75 6.14
C PHE A 3 -0.23 -2.90 5.97
N GLY A 4 -1.49 -2.64 6.29
CA GLY A 4 -2.60 -3.56 6.09
C GLY A 4 -3.72 -2.91 5.28
N GLY A 5 -4.71 -3.72 4.92
CA GLY A 5 -5.88 -3.28 4.15
C GLY A 5 -6.45 -4.45 3.36
N THR A 6 -7.58 -4.25 2.70
CA THR A 6 -8.20 -5.31 1.90
C THR A 6 -7.28 -5.70 0.73
N PRO A 7 -6.82 -6.96 0.63
CA PRO A 7 -5.95 -7.39 -0.46
C PRO A 7 -6.70 -7.46 -1.80
N ASP A 8 -6.02 -7.14 -2.91
CA ASP A 8 -6.55 -7.38 -4.26
C ASP A 8 -6.79 -8.88 -4.49
N SER A 9 -7.86 -9.21 -5.23
CA SER A 9 -8.28 -10.59 -5.43
C SER A 9 -7.30 -11.41 -6.28
N ASN A 10 -6.62 -10.75 -7.23
CA ASN A 10 -5.66 -11.35 -8.15
C ASN A 10 -4.21 -11.24 -7.65
N ASN A 11 -3.91 -10.26 -6.79
CA ASN A 11 -2.62 -10.10 -6.16
C ASN A 11 -2.77 -9.76 -4.65
N LYS A 12 -2.51 -10.75 -3.79
CA LYS A 12 -2.70 -10.61 -2.34
C LYS A 12 -1.64 -9.76 -1.64
N ASP A 13 -0.58 -9.36 -2.34
CA ASP A 13 0.47 -8.50 -1.80
C ASP A 13 0.10 -7.01 -1.84
N ILE A 14 -0.96 -6.62 -2.54
CA ILE A 14 -1.32 -5.22 -2.78
C ILE A 14 -2.75 -4.90 -2.33
N LEU A 15 -3.08 -3.61 -2.22
CA LEU A 15 -4.42 -3.16 -1.85
C LEU A 15 -5.40 -3.31 -3.02
N ALA A 16 -6.59 -3.81 -2.73
CA ALA A 16 -7.73 -3.76 -3.62
C ALA A 16 -8.21 -2.32 -3.83
N VAL A 17 -8.68 -2.03 -5.04
CA VAL A 17 -9.57 -0.89 -5.27
C VAL A 17 -10.92 -1.17 -4.60
N THR A 18 -11.45 -0.17 -3.89
CA THR A 18 -12.78 -0.23 -3.28
C THR A 18 -13.85 -0.47 -4.33
N SER A 19 -14.53 -1.60 -4.22
CA SER A 19 -15.61 -1.98 -5.14
C SER A 19 -16.86 -1.12 -4.94
N GLY A 20 -17.51 -0.76 -6.04
CA GLY A 20 -18.74 0.03 -6.05
C GLY A 20 -19.16 0.38 -7.47
N THR A 21 -20.32 1.02 -7.61
CA THR A 21 -20.79 1.52 -8.91
C THR A 21 -19.77 2.49 -9.50
N GLY A 22 -19.27 2.19 -10.70
CA GLY A 22 -18.29 3.01 -11.40
C GLY A 22 -16.84 2.85 -10.91
N SER A 23 -16.53 1.86 -10.07
CA SER A 23 -15.14 1.55 -9.70
C SER A 23 -14.34 0.99 -10.87
N ALA A 24 -13.04 1.29 -10.89
CA ALA A 24 -12.10 0.70 -11.82
C ALA A 24 -11.97 -0.82 -11.57
N SER A 25 -11.59 -1.57 -12.61
CA SER A 25 -11.31 -3.00 -12.49
C SER A 25 -10.01 -3.36 -13.19
N GLY A 26 -9.41 -4.48 -12.77
CA GLY A 26 -8.13 -4.95 -13.31
C GLY A 26 -6.91 -4.19 -12.80
N VAL A 27 -7.06 -3.36 -11.76
CA VAL A 27 -5.99 -2.60 -11.11
C VAL A 27 -6.08 -2.71 -9.59
N GLY A 28 -4.93 -2.62 -8.93
CA GLY A 28 -4.82 -2.44 -7.48
C GLY A 28 -3.71 -1.45 -7.12
N VAL A 29 -3.59 -1.10 -5.84
CA VAL A 29 -2.59 -0.13 -5.35
C VAL A 29 -1.43 -0.87 -4.69
N GLN A 30 -0.26 -0.83 -5.32
CA GLN A 30 0.99 -1.35 -4.77
C GLN A 30 1.65 -0.30 -3.88
N LEU A 31 1.98 -0.69 -2.66
CA LEU A 31 2.79 0.09 -1.74
C LEU A 31 4.27 -0.15 -2.01
N LEU A 32 5.07 0.89 -1.78
CA LEU A 32 6.52 0.88 -1.97
C LEU A 32 7.21 1.35 -0.69
N ASP A 33 8.35 0.75 -0.38
CA ASP A 33 9.23 1.24 0.68
C ASP A 33 10.04 2.48 0.23
N LYS A 34 10.87 3.02 1.13
CA LYS A 34 11.75 4.17 0.84
C LYS A 34 12.75 3.95 -0.30
N THR A 35 12.98 2.71 -0.71
CA THR A 35 13.87 2.34 -1.82
C THR A 35 13.10 2.06 -3.11
N GLU A 36 11.81 2.41 -3.14
CA GLU A 36 10.88 2.16 -4.25
C GLU A 36 10.66 0.67 -4.56
N ASN A 37 11.03 -0.23 -3.63
CA ASN A 37 10.77 -1.65 -3.76
C ASN A 37 9.33 -1.98 -3.29
N PRO A 38 8.66 -2.96 -3.92
CA PRO A 38 7.35 -3.42 -3.48
C PRO A 38 7.33 -3.81 -1.99
N LEU A 39 6.37 -3.24 -1.26
CA LEU A 39 6.09 -3.59 0.12
C LEU A 39 4.77 -4.37 0.19
N SER A 40 4.88 -5.69 0.36
CA SER A 40 3.71 -6.57 0.49
C SER A 40 2.89 -6.24 1.74
N LEU A 41 1.57 -6.30 1.62
CA LEU A 41 0.67 -6.15 2.75
C LEU A 41 1.00 -7.13 3.88
N TYR A 42 0.83 -6.66 5.12
CA TYR A 42 1.07 -7.39 6.36
C TYR A 42 2.51 -7.88 6.56
N THR A 43 3.46 -7.40 5.75
CA THR A 43 4.89 -7.63 5.95
C THR A 43 5.56 -6.42 6.59
N ALA A 44 6.68 -6.67 7.26
CA ALA A 44 7.47 -5.60 7.85
C ALA A 44 8.12 -4.76 6.74
N SER A 45 7.96 -3.43 6.84
CA SER A 45 8.69 -2.48 6.01
C SER A 45 10.20 -2.55 6.26
N ALA A 46 10.97 -1.98 5.35
CA ALA A 46 12.36 -1.63 5.60
C ALA A 46 12.50 -0.85 6.92
N ALA A 47 13.61 -1.05 7.62
CA ALA A 47 13.90 -0.36 8.86
C ALA A 47 14.17 1.14 8.60
N TYR A 48 13.64 1.97 9.51
CA TYR A 48 13.98 3.39 9.61
C TYR A 48 14.77 3.58 10.89
N THR A 49 15.93 4.22 10.77
CA THR A 49 16.65 4.71 11.94
C THR A 49 15.87 5.88 12.50
N LEU A 50 15.42 5.76 13.75
CA LEU A 50 14.67 6.82 14.42
C LEU A 50 15.60 7.63 15.31
N THR A 51 15.50 8.95 15.21
CA THR A 51 16.16 9.88 16.13
C THR A 51 15.27 10.05 17.36
N PRO A 52 15.76 9.72 18.57
CA PRO A 52 15.00 9.87 19.80
C PRO A 52 14.87 11.34 20.22
N GLY A 53 13.88 11.63 21.06
CA GLY A 53 13.60 12.98 21.57
C GLY A 53 12.42 13.65 20.85
N THR A 54 12.48 14.98 20.70
CA THR A 54 11.39 15.79 20.13
C THR A 54 11.56 16.07 18.63
N THR A 55 12.51 15.40 17.98
CA THR A 55 12.76 15.55 16.54
C THR A 55 11.71 14.82 15.72
N THR A 56 11.26 15.45 14.63
CA THR A 56 10.43 14.79 13.61
C THR A 56 11.22 13.69 12.92
N ASN A 57 10.60 12.51 12.75
CA ASN A 57 11.12 11.40 11.97
C ASN A 57 10.28 11.26 10.71
N ASP A 58 10.87 11.57 9.55
CA ASP A 58 10.19 11.45 8.26
C ASP A 58 10.27 10.02 7.72
N LEU A 59 9.11 9.39 7.55
CA LEU A 59 8.98 8.02 7.07
C LEU A 59 8.43 8.02 5.65
N GLN A 60 9.33 7.96 4.66
CA GLN A 60 8.96 8.03 3.25
C GLN A 60 8.47 6.68 2.72
N PHE A 61 7.30 6.67 2.11
CA PHE A 61 6.72 5.53 1.39
C PHE A 61 6.18 5.98 0.03
N GLY A 62 5.96 5.04 -0.87
CA GLY A 62 5.35 5.28 -2.17
C GLY A 62 4.08 4.46 -2.38
N ALA A 63 3.28 4.88 -3.36
CA ALA A 63 2.14 4.11 -3.84
C ALA A 63 1.99 4.30 -5.36
N ARG A 64 1.61 3.23 -6.06
CA ARG A 64 1.29 3.28 -7.50
C ARG A 64 0.18 2.30 -7.85
N TYR A 65 -0.59 2.60 -8.88
CA TYR A 65 -1.48 1.61 -9.48
C TYR A 65 -0.67 0.60 -10.29
N ILE A 66 -1.02 -0.67 -10.18
CA ILE A 66 -0.52 -1.73 -11.07
C ILE A 66 -1.69 -2.53 -11.64
N GLN A 67 -1.53 -3.03 -12.86
CA GLN A 67 -2.49 -3.92 -13.47
C GLN A 67 -2.45 -5.29 -12.80
N THR A 68 -3.61 -5.79 -12.38
CA THR A 68 -3.78 -7.11 -11.74
C THR A 68 -4.67 -8.05 -12.55
N GLY A 69 -5.51 -7.52 -13.44
CA GLY A 69 -6.37 -8.29 -14.32
C GLY A 69 -5.91 -8.28 -15.77
N GLY A 70 -6.42 -9.20 -16.59
CA GLY A 70 -6.10 -9.26 -18.03
C GLY A 70 -6.55 -8.02 -18.82
N THR A 71 -7.60 -7.35 -18.36
CA THR A 71 -8.13 -6.11 -18.94
C THR A 71 -8.34 -5.07 -17.84
N VAL A 72 -7.96 -3.81 -18.11
CA VAL A 72 -8.23 -2.67 -17.21
C VAL A 72 -9.49 -1.95 -17.68
N SER A 73 -10.45 -1.75 -16.77
CA SER A 73 -11.60 -0.87 -16.99
C SER A 73 -11.43 0.42 -16.19
N ALA A 74 -11.67 1.55 -16.83
CA ALA A 74 -11.66 2.85 -16.19
C ALA A 74 -12.78 2.97 -15.13
N GLY A 75 -12.53 3.78 -14.10
CA GLY A 75 -13.46 4.04 -13.02
C GLY A 75 -12.76 4.64 -11.80
N LEU A 76 -13.48 4.74 -10.69
CA LEU A 76 -12.92 5.19 -9.41
C LEU A 76 -11.95 4.14 -8.86
N ALA A 77 -10.73 4.56 -8.54
CA ALA A 77 -9.64 3.68 -8.09
C ALA A 77 -9.26 3.92 -6.62
N ASN A 78 -10.23 4.25 -5.77
CA ASN A 78 -9.97 4.53 -4.36
C ASN A 78 -9.49 3.30 -3.60
N ALA A 79 -8.56 3.45 -2.66
CA ALA A 79 -8.11 2.39 -1.76
C ALA A 79 -7.88 2.95 -0.35
N ALA A 80 -7.91 2.08 0.65
CA ALA A 80 -7.65 2.42 2.04
C ALA A 80 -6.62 1.47 2.64
N SER A 81 -5.71 2.00 3.45
CA SER A 81 -4.68 1.24 4.15
C SER A 81 -4.59 1.64 5.61
N THR A 82 -4.22 0.69 6.46
CA THR A 82 -3.87 0.92 7.85
C THR A 82 -2.36 0.83 8.00
N PHE A 83 -1.75 1.87 8.54
CA PHE A 83 -0.33 1.89 8.89
C PHE A 83 -0.16 1.62 10.38
N THR A 84 0.64 0.61 10.74
CA THR A 84 0.86 0.20 12.12
C THR A 84 2.33 0.40 12.51
N ILE A 85 2.52 1.12 13.62
CA ILE A 85 3.79 1.30 14.30
C ILE A 85 3.70 0.59 15.65
N VAL A 86 4.65 -0.30 15.93
CA VAL A 86 4.81 -0.94 17.24
C VAL A 86 6.00 -0.29 17.92
N TYR A 87 5.78 0.28 19.10
CA TYR A 87 6.82 0.84 19.97
C TYR A 87 7.23 -0.22 20.98
N ASN A 88 8.54 -0.42 21.14
CA ASN A 88 9.13 -1.28 22.18
C ASN A 88 9.96 -0.43 23.13
#